data_AF-A0A2R6BV58-F1
#
_entry.id   AF-A0A2R6BV58-F1
#
_cell.length_a   1.000
_cell.length_b   1.000
_cell.length_c   1.000
_cell.angle_alpha   90.00
_cell.angle_beta   90.00
_cell.angle_gamma   90.00
#
_symmetry.space_group_name_H-M   'P 1'
#
loop_
_entity.id
_entity.type
_entity.pdbx_description
1 polymer ?
#
loop_
_entity_poly.entity_id
_entity_poly.type
_entity_poly.pdbx_seq_one_letter_code
_entity_poly.pdbx_strand_id
1 'polypeptide(L)'
;MECELEEWVARVGGVISKEELGSVPACCKETWLGDPKGALRQYRCAHGFHVREYDSWFEVHRDRFDPRQNPIQHVLYDTSAPKVVAGLIGYAIVKMVYG
;
A
#
# COMPACT_ATOMS: atom_id res chain seq x y z
N MET A 1 -20.50 11.20 7.34
CA MET A 1 -19.19 11.85 7.14
C MET A 1 -18.46 11.04 6.10
N GLU A 2 -18.82 11.28 4.84
CA GLU A 2 -18.11 10.69 3.71
C GLU A 2 -16.71 11.29 3.71
N CYS A 3 -15.70 10.45 3.64
CA CYS A 3 -14.35 10.96 3.56
C CYS A 3 -14.19 11.63 2.20
N GLU A 4 -13.80 12.91 2.16
CA GLU A 4 -13.46 13.65 0.94
C GLU A 4 -12.14 13.14 0.33
N LEU A 5 -12.06 11.84 0.10
CA LEU A 5 -10.92 11.15 -0.50
C LEU A 5 -10.88 11.38 -2.01
N GLU A 6 -12.01 11.62 -2.66
CA GLU A 6 -12.06 11.68 -4.13
C GLU A 6 -11.36 12.94 -4.67
N GLU A 7 -11.61 14.13 -4.10
CA GLU A 7 -10.87 15.35 -4.46
C GLU A 7 -9.42 15.31 -3.98
N TRP A 8 -9.17 14.70 -2.82
CA TRP A 8 -7.83 14.56 -2.26
C TRP A 8 -6.96 13.67 -3.15
N VAL A 9 -7.44 12.49 -3.51
CA VAL A 9 -6.75 11.55 -4.41
C VAL A 9 -6.66 12.10 -5.83
N ALA A 10 -7.73 12.68 -6.37
CA ALA A 10 -7.74 13.24 -7.72
C ALA A 10 -6.69 14.36 -7.89
N ARG A 11 -6.35 15.04 -6.79
CA ARG A 11 -5.33 16.09 -6.76
C ARG A 11 -3.90 15.57 -6.50
N VAL A 12 -3.73 14.42 -5.85
CA VAL A 12 -2.42 14.00 -5.29
C VAL A 12 -1.86 12.67 -5.80
N GLY A 13 -2.55 11.96 -6.70
CA GLY A 13 -2.06 10.67 -7.21
C GLY A 13 -0.57 10.70 -7.55
N GLY A 14 0.26 10.00 -6.75
CA GLY A 14 1.72 10.10 -6.81
C GLY A 14 2.36 10.61 -5.50
N VAL A 15 3.28 11.56 -5.62
CA VAL A 15 4.10 12.13 -4.54
C VAL A 15 3.65 13.56 -4.28
N ILE A 16 3.29 13.88 -3.05
CA ILE A 16 2.90 15.25 -2.66
C ILE A 16 3.71 15.73 -1.45
N SER A 17 4.08 17.01 -1.44
CA SER A 17 4.79 17.62 -0.31
C SER A 17 3.89 17.75 0.93
N LYS A 18 4.49 17.73 2.13
CA LYS A 18 3.74 18.03 3.36
C LYS A 18 3.18 19.45 3.38
N GLU A 19 3.84 20.38 2.69
CA GLU A 19 3.44 21.78 2.59
C GLU A 19 2.13 21.95 1.80
N GLU A 20 1.95 21.20 0.71
CA GLU A 20 0.73 21.25 -0.11
C GLU A 20 -0.46 20.52 0.53
N LEU A 21 -0.18 19.56 1.42
CA LEU A 21 -1.19 18.67 1.96
C LEU A 21 -1.61 18.97 3.39
N GLY A 22 -0.67 19.47 4.20
CA GLY A 22 -0.83 19.68 5.63
C GLY A 22 -0.87 18.38 6.43
N SER A 23 -1.96 17.62 6.32
CA SER A 23 -2.20 16.43 7.14
C SER A 23 -2.99 15.33 6.41
N VAL A 24 -2.77 14.08 6.82
CA VAL A 24 -3.51 12.91 6.32
C VAL A 24 -5.00 13.02 6.73
N PRO A 25 -5.96 12.69 5.85
CA PRO A 25 -7.38 12.73 6.15
C PRO A 25 -7.75 11.86 7.35
N ALA A 26 -8.67 12.33 8.18
CA ALA A 26 -9.06 11.65 9.42
C ALA A 26 -9.66 10.24 9.22
N CYS A 27 -10.12 9.91 8.01
CA CYS A 27 -10.64 8.59 7.69
C CYS A 27 -9.56 7.54 7.40
N CYS A 28 -8.30 7.96 7.23
CA CYS A 28 -7.17 7.07 7.03
C CYS A 28 -6.72 6.51 8.38
N LYS A 29 -6.54 5.20 8.46
CA LYS A 29 -6.06 4.53 9.67
C LYS A 29 -4.63 4.07 9.50
N GLU A 30 -3.80 4.34 10.49
CA GLU A 30 -2.43 3.84 10.52
C GLU A 30 -2.42 2.30 10.47
N THR A 31 -1.47 1.74 9.74
CA THR A 31 -1.37 0.30 9.55
C THR A 31 0.08 -0.16 9.49
N TRP A 32 0.29 -1.44 9.78
CA TRP A 32 1.57 -2.12 9.60
C TRP A 32 1.56 -3.03 8.36
N LEU A 33 0.43 -3.03 7.61
CA LEU A 33 0.19 -3.92 6.48
C LEU A 33 0.74 -3.33 5.18
N GLY A 34 1.86 -3.89 4.73
CA GLY A 34 2.55 -3.52 3.49
C GLY A 34 4.04 -3.34 3.73
N ASP A 35 4.80 -3.22 2.66
CA ASP A 35 6.22 -2.83 2.75
C ASP A 35 6.30 -1.32 3.07
N PRO A 36 6.91 -0.92 4.21
CA PRO A 36 7.02 0.48 4.57
C PRO A 36 7.92 1.27 3.62
N LYS A 37 8.85 0.62 2.88
CA LYS A 37 9.78 1.29 1.94
C LYS A 37 10.47 2.54 2.53
N GLY A 38 10.86 2.49 3.79
CA GLY A 38 11.51 3.60 4.49
C GLY A 38 10.58 4.74 4.92
N ALA A 39 9.26 4.57 4.82
CA ALA A 39 8.28 5.50 5.35
C ALA A 39 8.33 5.53 6.89
N LEU A 40 8.09 6.71 7.46
CA LEU A 40 7.95 6.92 8.90
C LEU A 40 6.67 6.28 9.43
N ARG A 41 5.58 6.42 8.66
CA ARG A 41 4.25 5.87 8.95
C ARG A 41 3.55 5.50 7.66
N GLN A 42 2.59 4.58 7.74
CA GLN A 42 1.76 4.20 6.61
C GLN A 42 0.30 4.07 7.03
N TYR A 43 -0.61 4.49 6.15
CA TYR A 43 -2.02 4.63 6.43
C TYR A 43 -2.86 4.01 5.32
N ARG A 44 -3.97 3.35 5.68
CA ARG A 44 -4.96 2.84 4.73
C ARG A 44 -6.26 3.60 4.88
N CYS A 45 -6.75 4.15 3.78
CA CYS A 45 -7.99 4.90 3.73
C CYS A 45 -9.10 4.05 3.08
N ALA A 46 -10.26 4.66 2.81
CA ALA A 46 -11.33 4.01 2.05
C ALA A 46 -10.91 3.78 0.60
N HIS A 47 -11.67 2.98 -0.15
CA HIS A 47 -11.50 2.77 -1.61
C HIS A 47 -10.13 2.24 -2.07
N GLY A 48 -9.38 1.58 -1.18
CA GLY A 48 -8.10 0.94 -1.50
C GLY A 48 -6.89 1.89 -1.49
N PHE A 49 -7.02 3.11 -0.96
CA PHE A 49 -5.89 4.02 -0.87
C PHE A 49 -4.91 3.64 0.23
N HIS A 50 -3.63 3.70 -0.14
CA HIS A 50 -2.50 3.50 0.74
C HIS A 50 -1.60 4.73 0.67
N VAL A 51 -1.37 5.33 1.84
CA VAL A 51 -0.56 6.53 2.01
C VAL A 51 0.68 6.17 2.81
N ARG A 52 1.86 6.51 2.32
CA ARG A 52 3.11 6.45 3.08
C ARG A 52 3.56 7.86 3.42
N GLU A 53 3.89 8.09 4.67
CA GLU A 53 4.45 9.34 5.16
C GLU A 53 5.97 9.26 5.22
N TYR A 54 6.63 10.16 4.51
CA TYR A 54 8.06 10.41 4.60
C TYR A 54 8.30 11.72 5.35
N ASP A 55 9.57 12.11 5.51
CA ASP A 55 9.92 13.30 6.28
C ASP A 55 9.31 14.59 5.68
N SER A 56 9.45 14.78 4.37
CA SER A 56 9.00 15.99 3.65
C SER A 56 7.81 15.78 2.71
N TRP A 57 7.38 14.53 2.48
CA TRP A 57 6.38 14.22 1.46
C TRP A 57 5.52 12.99 1.83
N PHE A 58 4.44 12.80 1.10
CA PHE A 58 3.55 11.65 1.17
C PHE A 58 3.50 10.93 -0.18
N GLU A 59 3.64 9.60 -0.16
CA GLU A 59 3.35 8.75 -1.32
C GLU A 59 1.90 8.28 -1.21
N VAL A 60 1.10 8.47 -2.26
CA VAL A 60 -0.27 7.97 -2.30
C VAL A 60 -0.44 7.09 -3.54
N HIS A 61 -0.82 5.84 -3.31
CA HIS A 61 -1.23 4.94 -4.37
C HIS A 61 -2.55 4.26 -4.04
N ARG A 62 -3.22 3.76 -5.09
CA ARG A 62 -4.44 2.98 -4.98
C ARG A 62 -4.13 1.53 -5.29
N ASP A 63 -4.39 0.66 -4.32
CA ASP A 63 -4.41 -0.78 -4.54
C ASP A 63 -5.68 -1.11 -5.36
N ARG A 64 -5.53 -1.85 -6.47
CA ARG A 64 -6.68 -2.32 -7.26
C ARG A 64 -7.52 -3.31 -6.46
N PHE A 65 -6.86 -4.11 -5.63
CA PHE A 65 -7.46 -5.07 -4.72
C PHE A 65 -6.92 -4.79 -3.32
N ASP A 66 -7.81 -4.37 -2.42
CA ASP A 66 -7.42 -4.10 -1.03
C ASP A 66 -6.94 -5.40 -0.35
N PRO A 67 -5.69 -5.47 0.15
CA PRO A 67 -5.17 -6.67 0.79
C PRO A 67 -5.94 -7.06 2.07
N ARG A 68 -6.70 -6.14 2.66
CA ARG A 68 -7.56 -6.41 3.83
C ARG A 68 -8.78 -7.23 3.47
N GLN A 69 -9.24 -7.15 2.21
CA GLN A 69 -10.45 -7.82 1.73
C GLN A 69 -10.12 -8.97 0.78
N ASN A 70 -9.20 -8.74 -0.16
CA ASN A 70 -8.84 -9.68 -1.22
C ASN A 70 -7.31 -9.88 -1.28
N PRO A 71 -6.69 -10.49 -0.25
CA PRO A 71 -5.23 -10.63 -0.15
C PRO A 71 -4.62 -11.40 -1.31
N ILE A 72 -5.32 -12.42 -1.82
CA ILE A 72 -4.85 -13.24 -2.96
C ILE A 72 -4.82 -12.39 -4.24
N GLN A 73 -5.88 -11.63 -4.52
CA GLN A 73 -5.93 -10.79 -5.71
C GLN A 73 -4.93 -9.63 -5.62
N HIS A 74 -4.75 -9.04 -4.43
CA HIS A 74 -3.73 -8.03 -4.20
C HIS A 74 -2.33 -8.55 -4.55
N VAL A 75 -2.00 -9.77 -4.10
CA VAL A 75 -0.72 -10.41 -4.40
C VAL A 75 -0.55 -10.68 -5.91
N LEU A 76 -1.61 -11.09 -6.61
CA LEU A 76 -1.52 -11.45 -8.03
C LEU A 76 -1.48 -10.23 -8.96
N TYR A 77 -2.16 -9.15 -8.61
CA TYR A 77 -2.41 -8.03 -9.52
C TYR A 77 -1.78 -6.70 -9.09
N ASP A 78 -1.56 -6.47 -7.79
CA ASP A 78 -0.98 -5.21 -7.28
C ASP A 78 0.46 -5.39 -6.78
N THR A 79 0.80 -6.55 -6.23
CA THR A 79 2.18 -6.89 -5.90
C THR A 79 2.93 -7.24 -7.17
N SER A 80 4.19 -6.79 -7.29
CA SER A 80 5.06 -7.23 -8.37
C SER A 80 5.18 -8.76 -8.34
N ALA A 81 4.50 -9.43 -9.27
CA ALA A 81 4.46 -10.88 -9.45
C ALA A 81 5.82 -11.60 -9.27
N PRO A 82 6.99 -11.02 -9.64
CA PRO A 82 8.28 -11.70 -9.47
C PRO A 82 8.59 -12.13 -8.03
N LYS A 83 8.25 -11.33 -7.00
CA LYS A 83 8.61 -11.66 -5.61
C LYS A 83 7.84 -12.88 -5.07
N VAL A 84 6.55 -12.96 -5.40
CA VAL A 84 5.66 -14.03 -4.96
C VAL A 84 6.00 -15.33 -5.69
N VAL A 85 6.23 -15.24 -7.00
CA VAL A 85 6.70 -16.37 -7.81
C VAL A 85 8.03 -16.89 -7.29
N ALA A 86 9.00 -16.02 -6.99
CA ALA A 86 10.28 -16.41 -6.41
C ALA A 86 10.12 -17.10 -5.05
N GLY A 87 9.23 -16.60 -4.18
CA GLY A 87 8.94 -17.23 -2.89
C GLY A 87 8.35 -18.63 -3.02
N LEU A 88 7.39 -18.83 -3.94
CA LEU A 88 6.79 -20.14 -4.20
C LEU A 88 7.78 -21.14 -4.80
N ILE A 89 8.64 -20.69 -5.73
CA ILE A 89 9.71 -21.52 -6.31
C ILE A 89 10.71 -21.92 -5.21
N GLY A 90 11.14 -20.98 -4.37
CA GLY A 90 12.04 -21.25 -3.26
C GLY A 90 11.48 -22.29 -2.29
N TYR A 91 10.21 -22.15 -1.91
CA TYR A 91 9.51 -23.12 -1.06
C TYR A 91 9.44 -24.51 -1.70
N ALA A 92 9.12 -24.61 -2.99
CA ALA A 92 9.07 -25.88 -3.70
C ALA A 92 10.44 -26.58 -3.73
N ILE A 93 11.54 -25.83 -3.95
CA ILE A 93 12.91 -26.37 -3.93
C ILE A 93 13.26 -26.89 -2.54
N VAL A 94 13.02 -26.09 -1.48
CA VAL A 94 13.29 -26.52 -0.10
C VAL A 94 12.52 -27.80 0.23
N LYS A 95 11.24 -27.87 -0.15
CA LYS A 95 10.42 -29.06 0.06
C LYS A 95 10.94 -30.27 -0.72
N MET A 96 11.43 -30.09 -1.95
CA MET A 96 12.01 -31.20 -2.73
C MET A 96 13.35 -31.69 -2.16
N VAL A 97 14.15 -30.81 -1.55
CA VAL A 97 15.49 -31.15 -1.03
C VAL A 97 15.43 -31.70 0.40
N TYR A 98 14.51 -31.20 1.23
CA TYR A 98 14.48 -31.47 2.67
C TYR A 98 13.17 -32.10 3.18
N GLY A 99 12.19 -32.33 2.30
CA GLY A 99 10.86 -32.87 2.64
C GLY A 99 10.64 -34.30 2.17
#